data_AF-A0A7W0NYT2-F1
#
_entry.id   AF-A0A7W0NYT2-F1
#
_cell.length_a   1.000
_cell.length_b   1.000
_cell.length_c   1.000
_cell.angle_alpha   90.00
_cell.angle_beta   90.00
_cell.angle_gamma   90.00
#
_symmetry.space_group_name_H-M   'P 1'
#
loop_
_entity.id
_entity.type
_entity.pdbx_description
1 polymer ?
#
loop_
_entity_poly.entity_id
_entity_poly.type
_entity_poly.pdbx_seq_one_letter_code
_entity_poly.pdbx_strand_id
1 'polypeptide(L)'
;MDQLTPEQVAGRTFRQAFRGFDPSEVRAFLAELAGLLGELTSQRDRLAGRLGEFAERDLKSEFAAVGIEITQVLEAAREAAEGMRDRASSDASRWRAEAMAETEGERKSAREDAEHLRSDAWVASEELIRQAQTEARRVSEAAERDSLSILGEAEREAHRLTAAGRRESDEVTRTARMEAERLNAEAQARHDEIIEVARRQAEASQERARALEQRRQELLAELETLRSSLSRMEGELDERRTRLGLSAAESPAQEVPAPAPSRAVTTAEQFDWGPGETVRVVSKRRQPAPAQPAASIEEVVDDVRRLRQGKAETKPLEPALSVPENEVESTDAHVASATEETEAPPTAPDDLAAIFSRLRGAPPPPTAEAPPAVGPEVPAPKKAARAIDPFDLYQRVVLPVTNRALRNLKRQLTELQNQALEGARVSEGSWRPEVSDLETQLRPDLVVLLSESFAMGHNAAEELAESTFPRPATPARDEAPPMANLLASQLAEVLAAPDEGSRERAAAISRVFRSWRTDEAERRVKDLASSAYHQGLARSLLGSRFSHQFEVGGRGCARCREAAEADEPPMPPIHPGCSCTLVPVSAPIV
;
A
#
# COMPACT_ATOMS: atom_id res chain seq x y z
N MET A 1 -46.27 81.08 91.76
CA MET A 1 -47.01 82.24 91.22
C MET A 1 -48.40 82.15 91.81
N ASP A 2 -48.78 83.08 92.68
CA ASP A 2 -50.11 83.10 93.29
C ASP A 2 -51.15 83.31 92.18
N GLN A 3 -51.93 82.26 91.88
CA GLN A 3 -52.94 82.30 90.83
C GLN A 3 -54.11 83.14 91.33
N LEU A 4 -54.34 84.29 90.68
CA LEU A 4 -55.50 85.14 90.92
C LEU A 4 -56.76 84.31 90.71
N THR A 5 -57.57 84.17 91.76
CA THR A 5 -58.86 83.48 91.64
C THR A 5 -59.86 84.39 90.93
N PRO A 6 -60.85 83.83 90.21
CA PRO A 6 -61.92 84.61 89.57
C PRO A 6 -62.57 85.63 90.52
N GLU A 7 -62.79 85.23 91.78
CA GLU A 7 -63.36 86.06 92.84
C GLU A 7 -62.46 87.24 93.23
N GLN A 8 -61.13 87.07 93.22
CA GLN A 8 -60.16 88.12 93.50
C GLN A 8 -60.05 89.16 92.38
N VAL A 9 -60.40 88.79 91.14
CA VAL A 9 -60.42 89.69 89.99
C VAL A 9 -61.70 90.54 90.01
N ALA A 10 -62.85 89.94 90.30
CA ALA A 10 -64.14 90.65 90.39
C ALA A 10 -64.17 91.70 91.52
N GLY A 11 -63.52 91.42 92.66
CA GLY A 11 -63.47 92.32 93.81
C GLY A 11 -62.36 93.38 93.79
N ARG A 12 -61.56 93.47 92.72
CA ARG A 12 -60.36 94.31 92.69
C ARG A 12 -60.74 95.80 92.60
N THR A 13 -60.24 96.60 93.53
CA THR A 13 -60.39 98.07 93.51
C THR A 13 -59.07 98.75 93.15
N PHE A 14 -59.12 99.77 92.28
CA PHE A 14 -57.95 100.53 91.86
C PHE A 14 -57.88 101.86 92.62
N ARG A 15 -56.70 102.19 93.15
CA ARG A 15 -56.49 103.37 94.02
C ARG A 15 -56.39 104.72 93.26
N GLN A 16 -56.29 104.70 91.93
CA GLN A 16 -56.28 105.90 91.09
C GLN A 16 -57.49 105.89 90.16
N ALA A 17 -58.29 106.96 90.19
CA ALA A 17 -59.40 107.17 89.27
C ALA A 17 -58.94 108.08 88.12
N PHE A 18 -58.88 107.54 86.90
CA PHE A 18 -58.55 108.32 85.70
C PHE A 18 -59.79 109.09 85.23
N ARG A 19 -59.66 110.42 85.05
CA ARG A 19 -60.79 111.31 84.75
C ARG A 19 -61.33 110.99 83.36
N GLY A 20 -62.53 110.43 83.27
CA GLY A 20 -63.22 110.11 82.01
C GLY A 20 -63.70 108.65 81.87
N PHE A 21 -63.37 107.75 82.80
CA PHE A 21 -63.87 106.38 82.81
C PHE A 21 -65.06 106.19 83.77
N ASP A 22 -66.05 105.40 83.38
CA ASP A 22 -67.20 105.06 84.20
C ASP A 22 -66.85 103.90 85.17
N PRO A 23 -66.95 104.09 86.51
CA PRO A 23 -66.70 103.05 87.50
C PRO A 23 -67.66 101.85 87.42
N SER A 24 -68.80 101.97 86.75
CA SER A 24 -69.74 100.88 86.52
C SER A 24 -69.27 99.97 85.38
N GLU A 25 -68.73 100.54 84.31
CA GLU A 25 -68.20 99.82 83.14
C GLU A 25 -66.94 99.01 83.49
N VAL A 26 -66.03 99.58 84.30
CA VAL A 26 -64.83 98.86 84.77
C VAL A 26 -65.21 97.66 85.66
N ARG A 27 -66.26 97.79 86.50
CA ARG A 27 -66.74 96.68 87.31
C ARG A 27 -67.43 95.60 86.48
N ALA A 28 -68.18 95.99 85.45
CA ALA A 28 -68.77 95.05 84.49
C ALA A 28 -67.68 94.27 83.75
N PHE A 29 -66.63 94.95 83.29
CA PHE A 29 -65.50 94.31 82.61
C PHE A 29 -64.70 93.37 83.54
N LEU A 30 -64.48 93.75 84.81
CA LEU A 30 -63.83 92.85 85.78
C LEU A 30 -64.69 91.62 86.11
N ALA A 31 -66.02 91.76 86.12
CA ALA A 31 -66.94 90.63 86.30
C ALA A 31 -66.92 89.69 85.07
N GLU A 32 -66.87 90.24 83.86
CA GLU A 32 -66.71 89.48 82.63
C GLU A 32 -65.37 88.73 82.60
N LEU A 33 -64.27 89.42 82.96
CA LEU A 33 -62.93 88.84 83.03
C LEU A 33 -62.87 87.71 84.07
N ALA A 34 -63.55 87.88 85.21
CA ALA A 34 -63.69 86.85 86.24
C ALA A 34 -64.49 85.64 85.72
N GLY A 35 -65.58 85.86 84.98
CA GLY A 35 -66.33 84.79 84.33
C GLY A 35 -65.48 83.98 83.35
N LEU A 36 -64.71 84.67 82.50
CA LEU A 36 -63.81 84.07 81.52
C LEU A 36 -62.67 83.29 82.18
N LEU A 37 -62.10 83.83 83.26
CA LEU A 37 -61.11 83.13 84.09
C LEU A 37 -61.70 81.87 84.73
N GLY A 38 -62.93 81.95 85.25
CA GLY A 38 -63.65 80.83 85.84
C GLY A 38 -63.89 79.69 84.85
N GLU A 39 -64.29 80.03 83.62
CA GLU A 39 -64.51 79.08 82.55
C GLU A 39 -63.20 78.42 82.10
N LEU A 40 -62.13 79.20 81.92
CA LEU A 40 -60.80 78.67 81.58
C LEU A 40 -60.23 77.77 82.69
N THR A 41 -60.42 78.12 83.97
CA THR A 41 -60.02 77.23 85.09
C THR A 41 -60.82 75.94 85.09
N SER A 42 -62.13 75.99 84.83
CA SER A 42 -62.98 74.80 84.77
C SER A 42 -62.61 73.89 83.59
N GLN A 43 -62.28 74.47 82.43
CA GLN A 43 -61.79 73.72 81.27
C GLN A 43 -60.43 73.08 81.53
N ARG A 44 -59.51 73.80 82.19
CA ARG A 44 -58.21 73.26 82.62
C ARG A 44 -58.41 72.06 83.54
N ASP A 45 -59.25 72.19 84.55
CA ASP A 45 -59.46 71.13 85.55
C ASP A 45 -60.16 69.91 84.92
N ARG A 46 -61.08 70.14 83.98
CA ARG A 46 -61.69 69.05 83.19
C ARG A 46 -60.69 68.33 82.29
N LEU A 47 -59.79 69.06 81.61
CA LEU A 47 -58.74 68.46 80.77
C LEU A 47 -57.70 67.74 81.61
N ALA A 48 -57.32 68.30 82.76
CA ALA A 48 -56.43 67.66 83.72
C ALA A 48 -57.04 66.37 84.28
N GLY A 49 -58.34 66.35 84.59
CA GLY A 49 -59.06 65.15 85.01
C GLY A 49 -59.06 64.06 83.94
N ARG A 50 -59.35 64.41 82.67
CA ARG A 50 -59.28 63.45 81.56
C ARG A 50 -57.87 62.91 81.33
N LEU A 51 -56.84 63.76 81.43
CA LEU A 51 -55.44 63.32 81.33
C LEU A 51 -55.05 62.43 82.52
N GLY A 52 -55.57 62.70 83.72
CA GLY A 52 -55.43 61.85 84.89
C GLY A 52 -56.03 60.46 84.69
N GLU A 53 -57.26 60.37 84.16
CA GLU A 53 -57.92 59.08 83.87
C GLU A 53 -57.18 58.25 82.82
N PHE A 54 -56.56 58.87 81.81
CA PHE A 54 -55.73 58.16 80.83
C PHE A 54 -54.33 57.82 81.36
N ALA A 55 -53.80 58.58 82.32
CA ALA A 55 -52.54 58.29 83.00
C ALA A 55 -52.69 57.23 84.11
N GLU A 56 -53.89 57.07 84.67
CA GLU A 56 -54.25 56.02 85.64
C GLU A 56 -54.58 54.67 84.98
N ARG A 57 -54.90 54.65 83.67
CA ARG A 57 -54.73 53.42 82.89
C ARG A 57 -53.24 53.12 82.88
N ASP A 58 -52.86 52.06 83.57
CA ASP A 58 -51.48 51.65 83.81
C ASP A 58 -50.82 51.13 82.52
N LEU A 59 -50.60 52.02 81.54
CA LEU A 59 -49.88 51.73 80.30
C LEU A 59 -48.52 51.09 80.59
N LYS A 60 -47.92 51.41 81.75
CA LYS A 60 -46.64 50.85 82.15
C LYS A 60 -46.72 49.35 82.44
N SER A 61 -47.78 48.86 83.07
CA SER A 61 -47.97 47.41 83.25
C SER A 61 -48.40 46.72 81.96
N GLU A 62 -49.21 47.35 81.11
CA GLU A 62 -49.55 46.79 79.79
C GLU A 62 -48.33 46.69 78.87
N PHE A 63 -47.47 47.71 78.80
CA PHE A 63 -46.21 47.64 78.05
C PHE A 63 -45.23 46.62 78.65
N ALA A 64 -45.21 46.45 79.98
CA ALA A 64 -44.40 45.43 80.63
C ALA A 64 -44.90 44.00 80.30
N ALA A 65 -46.22 43.78 80.32
CA ALA A 65 -46.83 42.51 79.93
C ALA A 65 -46.54 42.18 78.46
N VAL A 66 -46.74 43.15 77.56
CA VAL A 66 -46.39 43.01 76.14
C VAL A 66 -44.89 42.76 75.95
N GLY A 67 -44.02 43.42 76.72
CA GLY A 67 -42.58 43.18 76.69
C GLY A 67 -42.19 41.75 77.10
N ILE A 68 -42.86 41.19 78.11
CA ILE A 68 -42.67 39.79 78.54
C ILE A 68 -43.15 38.83 77.44
N GLU A 69 -44.34 39.05 76.88
CA GLU A 69 -44.88 38.22 75.79
C GLU A 69 -43.97 38.25 74.55
N ILE A 70 -43.47 39.43 74.15
CA ILE A 70 -42.54 39.56 73.03
C ILE A 70 -41.25 38.78 73.32
N THR A 71 -40.72 38.85 74.54
CA THR A 71 -39.50 38.12 74.91
C THR A 71 -39.71 36.62 74.83
N GLN A 72 -40.85 36.12 75.32
CA GLN A 72 -41.21 34.70 75.23
C GLN A 72 -41.38 34.24 73.78
N VAL A 73 -42.02 35.05 72.93
CA VAL A 73 -42.16 34.75 71.50
C VAL A 73 -40.80 34.73 70.81
N LEU A 74 -39.89 35.66 71.14
CA LEU A 74 -38.54 35.69 70.57
C LEU A 74 -37.69 34.51 71.05
N GLU A 75 -37.80 34.09 72.31
CA GLU A 75 -37.12 32.90 72.83
C GLU A 75 -37.64 31.63 72.16
N ALA A 76 -38.96 31.45 72.08
CA ALA A 76 -39.57 30.33 71.37
C ALA A 76 -39.18 30.30 69.88
N ALA A 77 -39.11 31.47 69.23
CA ALA A 77 -38.66 31.58 67.84
C ALA A 77 -37.17 31.23 67.68
N ARG A 78 -36.31 31.60 68.64
CA ARG A 78 -34.89 31.23 68.64
C ARG A 78 -34.69 29.73 68.83
N GLU A 79 -35.38 29.14 69.81
CA GLU A 79 -35.35 27.69 70.07
C GLU A 79 -35.85 26.91 68.85
N ALA A 80 -36.96 27.35 68.24
CA ALA A 80 -37.47 26.75 67.00
C ALA A 80 -36.46 26.88 65.84
N ALA A 81 -35.78 28.02 65.72
CA ALA A 81 -34.76 28.24 64.70
C ALA A 81 -33.52 27.37 64.92
N GLU A 82 -33.05 27.21 66.17
CA GLU A 82 -31.97 26.30 66.52
C GLU A 82 -32.35 24.84 66.23
N GLY A 83 -33.53 24.41 66.64
CA GLY A 83 -34.04 23.07 66.31
C GLY A 83 -34.23 22.83 64.80
N MET A 84 -34.48 23.87 64.00
CA MET A 84 -34.46 23.76 62.53
C MET A 84 -33.03 23.64 61.98
N ARG A 85 -32.06 24.40 62.52
CA ARG A 85 -30.65 24.33 62.09
C ARG A 85 -30.04 22.98 62.43
N ASP A 86 -30.32 22.42 63.60
CA ASP A 86 -29.77 21.12 64.02
C ASP A 86 -30.33 19.99 63.17
N ARG A 87 -31.64 19.99 62.88
CA ARG A 87 -32.25 19.04 61.95
C ARG A 87 -31.67 19.17 60.55
N ALA A 88 -31.57 20.39 60.02
CA ALA A 88 -30.98 20.62 58.71
C ALA A 88 -29.51 20.16 58.65
N SER A 89 -28.72 20.38 59.70
CA SER A 89 -27.32 19.94 59.81
C SER A 89 -27.21 18.41 59.87
N SER A 90 -28.07 17.76 60.65
CA SER A 90 -28.14 16.29 60.76
C SER A 90 -28.56 15.66 59.44
N ASP A 91 -29.60 16.20 58.78
CA ASP A 91 -30.08 15.74 57.48
C ASP A 91 -29.01 15.93 56.40
N ALA A 92 -28.35 17.09 56.37
CA ALA A 92 -27.24 17.34 55.45
C ALA A 92 -26.04 16.40 55.69
N SER A 93 -25.79 16.01 56.93
CA SER A 93 -24.73 15.06 57.27
C SER A 93 -25.11 13.63 56.86
N ARG A 94 -26.38 13.24 57.08
CA ARG A 94 -26.92 11.95 56.64
C ARG A 94 -26.87 11.81 55.12
N TRP A 95 -27.37 12.80 54.37
CA TRP A 95 -27.35 12.78 52.91
C TRP A 95 -25.93 12.76 52.34
N ARG A 96 -24.99 13.48 52.97
CA ARG A 96 -23.58 13.40 52.56
C ARG A 96 -23.00 12.02 52.79
N ALA A 97 -23.26 11.40 53.94
CA ALA A 97 -22.78 10.05 54.24
C ALA A 97 -23.39 9.01 53.28
N GLU A 98 -24.69 9.10 53.01
CA GLU A 98 -25.42 8.24 52.07
C GLU A 98 -24.89 8.37 50.65
N ALA A 99 -24.75 9.60 50.13
CA ALA A 99 -24.19 9.84 48.81
C ALA A 99 -22.72 9.39 48.68
N MET A 100 -21.91 9.56 49.74
CA MET A 100 -20.54 9.03 49.74
C MET A 100 -20.51 7.50 49.74
N ALA A 101 -21.41 6.85 50.47
CA ALA A 101 -21.49 5.39 50.48
C ALA A 101 -21.98 4.83 49.12
N GLU A 102 -22.97 5.46 48.52
CA GLU A 102 -23.48 5.10 47.19
C GLU A 102 -22.40 5.26 46.12
N THR A 103 -21.73 6.40 46.06
CA THR A 103 -20.65 6.65 45.09
C THR A 103 -19.45 5.71 45.26
N GLU A 104 -19.11 5.31 46.49
CA GLU A 104 -18.07 4.31 46.73
C GLU A 104 -18.53 2.91 46.28
N GLY A 105 -19.81 2.57 46.50
CA GLY A 105 -20.41 1.33 45.99
C GLY A 105 -20.37 1.25 44.47
N GLU A 106 -20.79 2.32 43.78
CA GLU A 106 -20.72 2.41 42.32
C GLU A 106 -19.28 2.32 41.80
N ARG A 107 -18.33 3.02 42.44
CA ARG A 107 -16.91 2.94 42.07
C ARG A 107 -16.35 1.54 42.24
N LYS A 108 -16.73 0.84 43.31
CA LYS A 108 -16.28 -0.53 43.54
C LYS A 108 -16.86 -1.48 42.48
N SER A 109 -18.16 -1.41 42.21
CA SER A 109 -18.79 -2.20 41.14
C SER A 109 -18.14 -1.93 39.79
N ALA A 110 -17.94 -0.65 39.43
CA ALA A 110 -17.31 -0.29 38.16
C ALA A 110 -15.85 -0.79 38.04
N ARG A 111 -15.12 -0.90 39.16
CA ARG A 111 -13.78 -1.48 39.19
C ARG A 111 -13.81 -2.99 38.98
N GLU A 112 -14.72 -3.69 39.65
CA GLU A 112 -14.92 -5.14 39.49
C GLU A 112 -15.33 -5.47 38.04
N ASP A 113 -16.27 -4.71 37.47
CA ASP A 113 -16.68 -4.86 36.07
C ASP A 113 -15.51 -4.63 35.11
N ALA A 114 -14.68 -3.61 35.35
CA ALA A 114 -13.49 -3.36 34.53
C ALA A 114 -12.44 -4.48 34.65
N GLU A 115 -12.30 -5.10 35.82
CA GLU A 115 -11.43 -6.26 36.02
C GLU A 115 -11.94 -7.49 35.27
N HIS A 116 -13.24 -7.76 35.34
CA HIS A 116 -13.89 -8.83 34.58
C HIS A 116 -13.71 -8.63 33.07
N LEU A 117 -14.00 -7.43 32.56
CA LEU A 117 -13.81 -7.11 31.13
C LEU A 117 -12.36 -7.28 30.68
N ARG A 118 -11.38 -6.90 31.51
CA ARG A 118 -9.96 -7.12 31.19
C ARG A 118 -9.59 -8.60 31.18
N SER A 119 -10.09 -9.37 32.15
CA SER A 119 -9.87 -10.83 32.20
C SER A 119 -10.47 -11.53 30.98
N ASP A 120 -11.71 -11.19 30.62
CA ASP A 120 -12.40 -11.76 29.46
C ASP A 120 -11.69 -11.39 28.16
N ALA A 121 -11.26 -10.13 28.02
CA ALA A 121 -10.48 -9.68 26.88
C ALA A 121 -9.14 -10.43 26.76
N TRP A 122 -8.47 -10.70 27.89
CA TRP A 122 -7.25 -11.49 27.92
C TRP A 122 -7.47 -12.92 27.44
N VAL A 123 -8.47 -13.62 28.01
CA VAL A 123 -8.82 -15.00 27.64
C VAL A 123 -9.21 -15.09 26.17
N ALA A 124 -10.04 -14.16 25.68
CA ALA A 124 -10.43 -14.11 24.28
C ALA A 124 -9.23 -13.85 23.36
N SER A 125 -8.32 -12.95 23.75
CA SER A 125 -7.09 -12.67 23.00
C SER A 125 -6.17 -13.89 22.94
N GLU A 126 -5.98 -14.60 24.06
CA GLU A 126 -5.16 -15.80 24.13
C GLU A 126 -5.71 -16.93 23.26
N GLU A 127 -7.04 -17.12 23.29
CA GLU A 127 -7.73 -18.07 22.43
C GLU A 127 -7.58 -17.70 20.95
N LEU A 128 -7.72 -16.43 20.58
CA LEU A 128 -7.51 -15.97 19.20
C LEU A 128 -6.07 -16.17 18.73
N ILE A 129 -5.08 -15.92 19.59
CA ILE A 129 -3.66 -16.17 19.28
C ILE A 129 -3.44 -17.67 19.07
N ARG A 130 -3.99 -18.53 19.93
CA ARG A 130 -3.88 -19.99 19.82
C ARG A 130 -4.52 -20.51 18.53
N GLN A 131 -5.70 -19.99 18.17
CA GLN A 131 -6.37 -20.32 16.90
C GLN A 131 -5.53 -19.88 15.70
N ALA A 132 -5.02 -18.64 15.71
CA ALA A 132 -4.17 -18.12 14.64
C ALA A 132 -2.88 -18.95 14.47
N GLN A 133 -2.24 -19.37 15.57
CA GLN A 133 -1.06 -20.24 15.53
C GLN A 133 -1.38 -21.63 14.97
N THR A 134 -2.53 -22.20 15.34
CA THR A 134 -2.97 -23.51 14.84
C THR A 134 -3.24 -23.45 13.34
N GLU A 135 -3.93 -22.41 12.88
CA GLU A 135 -4.23 -22.22 11.46
C GLU A 135 -2.96 -21.94 10.65
N ALA A 136 -2.03 -21.13 11.18
CA ALA A 136 -0.74 -20.88 10.54
C ALA A 136 0.04 -22.19 10.33
N ARG A 137 0.10 -23.06 11.35
CA ARG A 137 0.73 -24.39 11.22
C ARG A 137 0.03 -25.25 10.16
N ARG A 138 -1.31 -25.28 10.18
CA ARG A 138 -2.10 -26.04 9.19
C ARG A 138 -1.81 -25.60 7.76
N VAL A 139 -1.70 -24.29 7.52
CA VAL A 139 -1.36 -23.72 6.21
C VAL A 139 0.08 -24.06 5.82
N SER A 140 1.04 -23.95 6.74
CA SER A 140 2.43 -24.34 6.48
C SER A 140 2.57 -25.82 6.11
N GLU A 141 1.96 -26.71 6.88
CA GLU A 141 1.97 -28.16 6.61
C GLU A 141 1.27 -28.53 5.30
N ALA A 142 0.22 -27.78 4.91
CA ALA A 142 -0.42 -27.95 3.61
C ALA A 142 0.50 -27.49 2.47
N ALA A 143 1.12 -26.30 2.62
CA ALA A 143 2.05 -25.77 1.63
C ALA A 143 3.28 -26.66 1.43
N GLU A 144 3.81 -27.25 2.51
CA GLU A 144 4.91 -28.22 2.44
C GLU A 144 4.50 -29.47 1.65
N ARG A 145 3.34 -30.06 1.95
CA ARG A 145 2.83 -31.22 1.19
C ARG A 145 2.62 -30.91 -0.29
N ASP A 146 2.05 -29.75 -0.61
CA ASP A 146 1.84 -29.31 -1.98
C ASP A 146 3.18 -29.10 -2.70
N SER A 147 4.17 -28.52 -2.01
CA SER A 147 5.51 -28.33 -2.57
C SER A 147 6.20 -29.66 -2.91
N LEU A 148 6.09 -30.66 -2.02
CA LEU A 148 6.62 -32.01 -2.26
C LEU A 148 5.88 -32.71 -3.41
N SER A 149 4.57 -32.51 -3.52
CA SER A 149 3.78 -33.04 -4.64
C SER A 149 4.23 -32.45 -5.97
N ILE A 150 4.39 -31.12 -6.04
CA ILE A 150 4.85 -30.41 -7.23
C ILE A 150 6.26 -30.85 -7.62
N LEU A 151 7.18 -30.97 -6.65
CA LEU A 151 8.53 -31.48 -6.91
C LEU A 151 8.50 -32.90 -7.47
N GLY A 152 7.71 -33.80 -6.87
CA GLY A 152 7.57 -35.16 -7.37
C GLY A 152 6.97 -35.23 -8.78
N GLU A 153 6.02 -34.35 -9.11
CA GLU A 153 5.47 -34.24 -10.47
C GLU A 153 6.50 -33.69 -11.46
N ALA A 154 7.23 -32.64 -11.08
CA ALA A 154 8.26 -32.02 -11.90
C ALA A 154 9.40 -33.00 -12.18
N GLU A 155 9.83 -33.79 -11.21
CA GLU A 155 10.85 -34.84 -11.39
C GLU A 155 10.37 -35.91 -12.38
N ARG A 156 9.12 -36.40 -12.23
CA ARG A 156 8.55 -37.37 -13.17
C ARG A 156 8.48 -36.82 -14.58
N GLU A 157 8.09 -35.56 -14.74
CA GLU A 157 8.00 -34.93 -16.06
C GLU A 157 9.39 -34.68 -16.66
N ALA A 158 10.37 -34.25 -15.86
CA ALA A 158 11.75 -34.12 -16.29
C ALA A 158 12.33 -35.47 -16.77
N HIS A 159 12.03 -36.56 -16.07
CA HIS A 159 12.41 -37.91 -16.51
C HIS A 159 11.73 -38.30 -17.83
N ARG A 160 10.44 -37.99 -18.02
CA ARG A 160 9.72 -38.24 -19.28
C ARG A 160 10.32 -37.47 -20.45
N LEU A 161 10.58 -36.18 -20.27
CA LEU A 161 11.19 -35.33 -21.31
C LEU A 161 12.60 -35.80 -21.65
N THR A 162 13.40 -36.17 -20.66
CA THR A 162 14.74 -36.73 -20.88
C THR A 162 14.68 -38.04 -21.65
N ALA A 163 13.75 -38.95 -21.30
CA ALA A 163 13.56 -40.21 -22.00
C ALA A 163 13.02 -40.02 -23.42
N ALA A 164 12.13 -39.04 -23.64
CA ALA A 164 11.63 -38.66 -24.96
C ALA A 164 12.77 -38.10 -25.83
N GLY A 165 13.53 -37.14 -25.32
CA GLY A 165 14.66 -36.54 -26.04
C GLY A 165 15.76 -37.55 -26.39
N ARG A 166 16.04 -38.53 -25.51
CA ARG A 166 16.96 -39.63 -25.85
C ARG A 166 16.45 -40.49 -27.00
N ARG A 167 15.17 -40.87 -26.97
CA ARG A 167 14.55 -41.66 -28.07
C ARG A 167 14.56 -40.89 -29.39
N GLU A 168 14.25 -39.60 -29.36
CA GLU A 168 14.30 -38.74 -30.54
C GLU A 168 15.73 -38.61 -31.09
N SER A 169 16.72 -38.40 -30.21
CA SER A 169 18.13 -38.39 -30.60
C SER A 169 18.58 -39.72 -31.22
N ASP A 170 18.17 -40.85 -30.64
CA ASP A 170 18.47 -42.18 -31.19
C ASP A 170 17.78 -42.42 -32.54
N GLU A 171 16.56 -41.90 -32.72
CA GLU A 171 15.83 -41.92 -34.00
C GLU A 171 16.58 -41.10 -35.05
N VAL A 172 16.95 -39.86 -34.74
CA VAL A 172 17.70 -38.95 -35.65
C VAL A 172 19.05 -39.53 -36.03
N THR A 173 19.77 -40.13 -35.08
CA THR A 173 21.06 -40.77 -35.39
C THR A 173 20.87 -42.03 -36.25
N ARG A 174 19.79 -42.79 -36.06
CA ARG A 174 19.46 -43.94 -36.91
C ARG A 174 19.09 -43.51 -38.32
N THR A 175 18.24 -42.50 -38.48
CA THR A 175 17.84 -41.99 -39.80
C THR A 175 19.04 -41.40 -40.54
N ALA A 176 19.87 -40.59 -39.86
CA ALA A 176 21.10 -40.06 -40.45
C ALA A 176 22.08 -41.16 -40.90
N ARG A 177 22.20 -42.26 -40.13
CA ARG A 177 23.01 -43.43 -40.54
C ARG A 177 22.45 -44.10 -41.78
N MET A 178 21.14 -44.36 -41.83
CA MET A 178 20.50 -44.96 -43.01
C MET A 178 20.64 -44.07 -44.26
N GLU A 179 20.51 -42.75 -44.11
CA GLU A 179 20.73 -41.81 -45.20
C GLU A 179 22.20 -41.77 -45.66
N ALA A 180 23.15 -41.78 -44.73
CA ALA A 180 24.57 -41.83 -45.05
C ALA A 180 24.94 -43.13 -45.79
N GLU A 181 24.43 -44.27 -45.34
CA GLU A 181 24.60 -45.57 -46.02
C GLU A 181 23.99 -45.55 -47.43
N ARG A 182 22.79 -44.98 -47.59
CA ARG A 182 22.14 -44.80 -48.89
C ARG A 182 22.99 -43.94 -49.83
N LEU A 183 23.49 -42.79 -49.36
CA LEU A 183 24.35 -41.91 -50.16
C LEU A 183 25.67 -42.58 -50.54
N ASN A 184 26.26 -43.37 -49.64
CA ASN A 184 27.46 -44.15 -49.93
C ASN A 184 27.21 -45.22 -51.00
N ALA A 185 26.09 -45.95 -50.90
CA ALA A 185 25.71 -46.94 -51.90
C ALA A 185 25.45 -46.29 -53.27
N GLU A 186 24.76 -45.14 -53.31
CA GLU A 186 24.56 -44.36 -54.53
C GLU A 186 25.88 -43.85 -55.13
N ALA A 187 26.80 -43.38 -54.28
CA ALA A 187 28.12 -42.92 -54.73
C ALA A 187 28.98 -44.07 -55.28
N GLN A 188 28.93 -45.25 -54.66
CA GLN A 188 29.60 -46.46 -55.15
C GLN A 188 29.02 -46.89 -56.50
N ALA A 189 27.69 -46.95 -56.64
CA ALA A 189 27.04 -47.29 -57.90
C ALA A 189 27.44 -46.33 -59.03
N ARG A 190 27.48 -45.02 -58.76
CA ARG A 190 27.97 -44.02 -59.75
C ARG A 190 29.45 -44.18 -60.06
N HIS A 191 30.27 -44.51 -59.07
CA HIS A 191 31.70 -44.78 -59.29
C HIS A 191 31.90 -45.97 -60.23
N ASP A 192 31.21 -47.08 -59.97
CA ASP A 192 31.27 -48.29 -60.79
C ASP A 192 30.77 -48.03 -62.21
N GLU A 193 29.67 -47.28 -62.37
CA GLU A 193 29.17 -46.85 -63.67
C GLU A 193 30.23 -46.03 -64.46
N ILE A 194 30.90 -45.09 -63.80
CA ILE A 194 31.98 -44.30 -64.43
C ILE A 194 33.14 -45.21 -64.85
N ILE A 195 33.54 -46.16 -64.00
CA ILE A 195 34.60 -47.14 -64.30
C ILE A 195 34.21 -47.99 -65.52
N GLU A 196 32.96 -48.47 -65.58
CA GLU A 196 32.47 -49.27 -66.71
C GLU A 196 32.45 -48.47 -68.01
N VAL A 197 31.97 -47.23 -67.99
CA VAL A 197 31.97 -46.34 -69.17
C VAL A 197 33.40 -46.07 -69.62
N ALA A 198 34.32 -45.80 -68.69
CA ALA A 198 35.73 -45.60 -68.99
C ALA A 198 36.38 -46.87 -69.58
N ARG A 199 36.06 -48.06 -69.06
CA ARG A 199 36.53 -49.35 -69.61
C ARG A 199 36.00 -49.58 -71.02
N ARG A 200 34.70 -49.40 -71.25
CA ARG A 200 34.09 -49.50 -72.59
C ARG A 200 34.74 -48.53 -73.59
N GLN A 201 34.98 -47.30 -73.16
CA GLN A 201 35.66 -46.29 -73.99
C GLN A 201 37.11 -46.68 -74.28
N ALA A 202 37.83 -47.22 -73.28
CA ALA A 202 39.20 -47.70 -73.44
C ALA A 202 39.25 -48.90 -74.41
N GLU A 203 38.38 -49.89 -74.26
CA GLU A 203 38.26 -51.03 -75.18
C GLU A 203 37.96 -50.57 -76.61
N ALA A 204 36.96 -49.70 -76.81
CA ALA A 204 36.64 -49.12 -78.11
C ALA A 204 37.81 -48.28 -78.69
N SER A 205 38.66 -47.69 -77.85
CA SER A 205 39.88 -47.00 -78.30
C SER A 205 40.98 -47.99 -78.69
N GLN A 206 41.13 -49.10 -77.98
CA GLN A 206 42.08 -50.17 -78.29
C GLN A 206 41.70 -50.90 -79.57
N GLU A 207 40.41 -51.17 -79.80
CA GLU A 207 39.92 -51.74 -81.05
C GLU A 207 40.18 -50.81 -82.23
N ARG A 208 39.92 -49.51 -82.08
CA ARG A 208 40.28 -48.51 -83.10
C ARG A 208 41.78 -48.49 -83.36
N ALA A 209 42.62 -48.57 -82.32
CA ALA A 209 44.07 -48.64 -82.48
C ALA A 209 44.50 -49.92 -83.22
N ARG A 210 43.94 -51.09 -82.85
CA ARG A 210 44.20 -52.36 -83.54
C ARG A 210 43.73 -52.34 -84.99
N ALA A 211 42.57 -51.77 -85.29
CA ALA A 211 42.07 -51.62 -86.65
C ALA A 211 42.98 -50.71 -87.49
N LEU A 212 43.49 -49.62 -86.90
CA LEU A 212 44.49 -48.76 -87.56
C LEU A 212 45.84 -49.46 -87.75
N GLU A 213 46.27 -50.30 -86.81
CA GLU A 213 47.48 -51.13 -86.94
C GLU A 213 47.33 -52.19 -88.04
N GLN A 214 46.19 -52.88 -88.10
CA GLN A 214 45.87 -53.81 -89.18
C GLN A 214 45.86 -53.09 -90.53
N ARG A 215 45.20 -51.92 -90.61
CA ARG A 215 45.19 -51.12 -91.83
C ARG A 215 46.59 -50.66 -92.23
N ARG A 216 47.44 -50.31 -91.26
CA ARG A 216 48.85 -50.00 -91.49
C ARG A 216 49.62 -51.21 -92.03
N GLN A 217 49.40 -52.39 -91.48
CA GLN A 217 50.03 -53.64 -91.96
C GLN A 217 49.57 -53.99 -93.37
N GLU A 218 48.28 -53.87 -93.67
CA GLU A 218 47.73 -54.01 -95.02
C GLU A 218 48.38 -53.03 -95.99
N LEU A 219 48.46 -51.74 -95.64
CA LEU A 219 49.11 -50.73 -96.47
C LEU A 219 50.61 -51.00 -96.65
N LEU A 220 51.30 -51.51 -95.63
CA LEU A 220 52.71 -51.92 -95.76
C LEU A 220 52.88 -53.14 -96.68
N ALA A 221 51.98 -54.12 -96.59
CA ALA A 221 51.96 -55.27 -97.49
C ALA A 221 51.61 -54.85 -98.92
N GLU A 222 50.65 -53.94 -99.11
CA GLU A 222 50.35 -53.32 -100.41
C GLU A 222 51.58 -52.59 -100.96
N LEU A 223 52.29 -51.82 -100.14
CA LEU A 223 53.54 -51.16 -100.52
C LEU A 223 54.65 -52.17 -100.89
N GLU A 224 54.74 -53.30 -100.21
CA GLU A 224 55.70 -54.36 -100.52
C GLU A 224 55.33 -55.11 -101.80
N THR A 225 54.03 -55.29 -102.06
CA THR A 225 53.50 -55.81 -103.32
C THR A 225 53.75 -54.84 -104.47
N LEU A 226 53.58 -53.54 -104.23
CA LEU A 226 53.91 -52.48 -105.19
C LEU A 226 55.42 -52.37 -105.40
N ARG A 227 56.25 -52.59 -104.37
CA ARG A 227 57.71 -52.64 -104.52
C ARG A 227 58.16 -53.86 -105.30
N SER A 228 57.59 -55.02 -105.05
CA SER A 228 57.92 -56.23 -105.82
C SER A 228 57.40 -56.15 -107.26
N SER A 229 56.24 -55.54 -107.51
CA SER A 229 55.76 -55.27 -108.87
C SER A 229 56.60 -54.21 -109.58
N LEU A 230 57.05 -53.16 -108.88
CA LEU A 230 58.02 -52.20 -109.39
C LEU A 230 59.35 -52.87 -109.70
N SER A 231 59.89 -53.68 -108.80
CA SER A 231 61.14 -54.43 -109.02
C SER A 231 61.01 -55.43 -110.17
N ARG A 232 59.84 -56.04 -110.37
CA ARG A 232 59.54 -56.87 -111.54
C ARG A 232 59.47 -56.04 -112.82
N MET A 233 58.78 -54.89 -112.80
CA MET A 233 58.73 -53.98 -113.95
C MET A 233 60.09 -53.36 -114.26
N GLU A 234 60.91 -53.07 -113.25
CA GLU A 234 62.30 -52.64 -113.38
C GLU A 234 63.14 -53.77 -113.97
N GLY A 235 62.96 -55.02 -113.52
CA GLY A 235 63.59 -56.19 -114.14
C GLY A 235 63.16 -56.41 -115.59
N GLU A 236 61.88 -56.26 -115.92
CA GLU A 236 61.36 -56.32 -117.30
C GLU A 236 61.82 -55.13 -118.16
N LEU A 237 61.98 -53.95 -117.56
CA LEU A 237 62.53 -52.76 -118.21
C LEU A 237 64.05 -52.88 -118.41
N ASP A 238 64.79 -53.47 -117.48
CA ASP A 238 66.21 -53.78 -117.59
C ASP A 238 66.45 -54.92 -118.59
N GLU A 239 65.57 -55.92 -118.65
CA GLU A 239 65.55 -56.92 -119.73
C GLU A 239 65.21 -56.28 -121.09
N ARG A 240 64.31 -55.29 -121.15
CA ARG A 240 64.05 -54.52 -122.38
C ARG A 240 65.21 -53.55 -122.70
N ARG A 241 65.92 -53.03 -121.71
CA ARG A 241 67.11 -52.16 -121.86
C ARG A 241 68.31 -52.93 -122.39
N THR A 242 68.51 -54.16 -121.91
CA THR A 242 69.55 -55.08 -122.39
C THR A 242 69.23 -55.63 -123.79
N ARG A 243 67.94 -55.80 -124.15
CA ARG A 243 67.52 -56.23 -125.50
C ARG A 243 67.59 -55.11 -126.55
N LEU A 244 67.64 -53.84 -126.16
CA LEU A 244 67.71 -52.68 -127.05
C LEU A 244 69.08 -51.99 -127.11
N GLY A 245 70.14 -52.61 -126.56
CA GLY A 245 71.52 -52.15 -126.77
C GLY A 245 71.81 -50.73 -126.28
N LEU A 246 71.13 -50.28 -125.21
CA LEU A 246 71.32 -48.97 -124.61
C LEU A 246 72.03 -49.12 -123.26
N SER A 247 73.35 -49.27 -123.30
CA SER A 247 74.20 -49.09 -122.12
C SER A 247 74.54 -47.61 -121.93
N ALA A 248 74.52 -47.19 -120.66
CA ALA A 248 75.16 -46.00 -120.10
C ALA A 248 74.48 -44.64 -120.35
N ALA A 249 74.02 -44.03 -119.25
CA ALA A 249 74.10 -42.60 -119.02
C ALA A 249 74.07 -42.32 -117.51
N GLU A 250 75.15 -41.70 -117.03
CA GLU A 250 75.35 -41.14 -115.69
C GLU A 250 74.45 -39.92 -115.42
N SER A 251 74.05 -39.75 -114.13
CA SER A 251 73.85 -38.47 -113.38
C SER A 251 72.82 -37.43 -113.87
N PRO A 252 72.46 -36.35 -113.12
CA PRO A 252 72.79 -35.94 -111.74
C PRO A 252 71.59 -35.40 -110.89
N ALA A 253 71.88 -35.11 -109.61
CA ALA A 253 71.38 -34.04 -108.71
C ALA A 253 69.95 -33.43 -108.87
N GLN A 254 69.21 -33.33 -107.75
CA GLN A 254 68.50 -32.08 -107.41
C GLN A 254 68.22 -31.88 -105.91
N GLU A 255 68.65 -30.72 -105.42
CA GLU A 255 68.39 -30.09 -104.13
C GLU A 255 66.90 -29.73 -103.90
N VAL A 256 66.44 -29.94 -102.64
CA VAL A 256 65.78 -28.98 -101.71
C VAL A 256 64.58 -28.16 -102.26
N PRO A 257 63.40 -28.12 -101.59
CA PRO A 257 63.21 -27.12 -100.53
C PRO A 257 62.29 -27.46 -99.35
N ALA A 258 62.65 -26.88 -98.20
CA ALA A 258 61.73 -26.56 -97.12
C ALA A 258 60.60 -25.62 -97.60
N PRO A 259 59.45 -25.63 -96.91
CA PRO A 259 58.91 -24.38 -96.39
C PRO A 259 58.52 -24.56 -94.91
N ALA A 260 59.13 -23.82 -94.00
CA ALA A 260 58.75 -22.47 -93.57
C ALA A 260 57.62 -22.47 -92.50
N PRO A 261 57.85 -21.81 -91.34
CA PRO A 261 56.96 -21.74 -90.20
C PRO A 261 55.93 -20.61 -90.34
N SER A 262 54.72 -20.80 -89.80
CA SER A 262 53.74 -19.72 -89.67
C SER A 262 53.19 -19.59 -88.25
N ARG A 263 53.66 -18.50 -87.62
CA ARG A 263 52.87 -17.46 -86.93
C ARG A 263 51.79 -17.95 -85.94
N ALA A 264 52.05 -17.88 -84.63
CA ALA A 264 51.92 -16.66 -83.81
C ALA A 264 50.49 -16.12 -83.72
N VAL A 265 49.82 -16.45 -82.60
CA VAL A 265 48.97 -15.50 -81.89
C VAL A 265 49.53 -15.39 -80.47
N THR A 266 50.02 -14.20 -80.20
CA THR A 266 50.54 -13.66 -78.95
C THR A 266 49.42 -13.47 -77.91
N THR A 267 49.62 -13.93 -76.69
CA THR A 267 49.53 -13.04 -75.51
C THR A 267 50.39 -13.63 -74.41
N ALA A 268 51.43 -12.88 -74.06
CA ALA A 268 52.37 -13.20 -73.01
C ALA A 268 51.78 -12.78 -71.66
N GLU A 269 51.71 -13.71 -70.72
CA GLU A 269 52.10 -13.43 -69.35
C GLU A 269 53.08 -14.53 -68.94
N GLN A 270 54.33 -14.10 -68.80
CA GLN A 270 55.50 -14.90 -68.50
C GLN A 270 55.43 -15.27 -67.01
N PHE A 271 54.97 -16.48 -66.72
CA PHE A 271 54.99 -17.06 -65.37
C PHE A 271 56.27 -17.88 -65.23
N ASP A 272 57.17 -17.43 -64.36
CA ASP A 272 58.46 -18.04 -64.06
C ASP A 272 58.23 -19.25 -63.12
N TRP A 273 58.38 -20.47 -63.65
CA TRP A 273 58.26 -21.71 -62.88
C TRP A 273 59.66 -22.23 -62.53
N GLY A 274 60.07 -22.03 -61.28
CA GLY A 274 61.25 -22.69 -60.73
C GLY A 274 61.02 -24.20 -60.54
N PRO A 275 62.01 -25.07 -60.81
CA PRO A 275 61.87 -26.50 -60.62
C PRO A 275 61.77 -26.83 -59.12
N GLY A 276 60.55 -27.07 -58.63
CA GLY A 276 60.30 -27.47 -57.23
C GLY A 276 58.87 -27.32 -56.68
N GLU A 277 57.94 -26.66 -57.38
CA GLU A 277 56.58 -26.41 -56.83
C GLU A 277 55.50 -27.32 -57.43
N THR A 278 54.86 -28.12 -56.58
CA THR A 278 53.68 -28.93 -56.94
C THR A 278 52.39 -28.11 -56.81
N VAL A 279 51.62 -28.02 -57.90
CA VAL A 279 50.33 -27.33 -57.94
C VAL A 279 49.21 -28.19 -57.35
N ARG A 280 48.56 -27.72 -56.28
CA ARG A 280 47.25 -28.23 -55.83
C ARG A 280 46.14 -27.62 -56.69
N VAL A 281 45.43 -28.46 -57.43
CA VAL A 281 44.24 -28.07 -58.20
C VAL A 281 43.07 -27.85 -57.24
N VAL A 282 42.63 -26.59 -57.08
CA VAL A 282 41.35 -26.25 -56.43
C VAL A 282 40.40 -25.74 -57.50
N SER A 283 39.31 -26.47 -57.74
CA SER A 283 38.24 -26.06 -58.64
C SER A 283 37.37 -24.97 -58.01
N LYS A 284 37.06 -23.93 -58.78
CA LYS A 284 36.22 -22.79 -58.39
C LYS A 284 34.80 -23.27 -58.03
N ARG A 285 34.38 -23.05 -56.78
CA ARG A 285 32.98 -23.15 -56.33
C ARG A 285 32.47 -21.76 -55.91
N ARG A 286 31.28 -21.45 -56.42
CA ARG A 286 30.42 -20.26 -56.24
C ARG A 286 30.42 -19.73 -54.79
N GLN A 287 30.80 -18.47 -54.60
CA GLN A 287 30.72 -17.74 -53.33
C GLN A 287 29.25 -17.38 -53.00
N PRO A 288 28.75 -17.70 -51.79
CA PRO A 288 27.66 -16.97 -51.14
C PRO A 288 28.21 -15.79 -50.32
N ALA A 289 27.33 -14.81 -50.04
CA ALA A 289 27.60 -13.57 -49.31
C ALA A 289 28.35 -13.76 -47.98
N PRO A 290 29.11 -12.76 -47.49
CA PRO A 290 29.94 -12.90 -46.30
C PRO A 290 29.08 -13.10 -45.05
N ALA A 291 29.17 -14.30 -44.47
CA ALA A 291 28.77 -14.58 -43.11
C ALA A 291 29.71 -13.82 -42.16
N GLN A 292 29.13 -13.20 -41.13
CA GLN A 292 29.85 -12.62 -40.01
C GLN A 292 30.77 -13.68 -39.38
N PRO A 293 31.94 -13.29 -38.83
CA PRO A 293 32.87 -14.25 -38.25
C PRO A 293 32.16 -15.03 -37.15
N ALA A 294 32.13 -16.36 -37.31
CA ALA A 294 31.68 -17.26 -36.27
C ALA A 294 32.57 -17.02 -35.04
N ALA A 295 31.97 -16.48 -33.97
CA ALA A 295 32.59 -16.45 -32.66
C ALA A 295 33.12 -17.85 -32.35
N SER A 296 34.35 -17.92 -31.88
CA SER A 296 34.95 -19.20 -31.49
C SER A 296 34.05 -19.88 -30.46
N ILE A 297 34.02 -21.22 -30.44
CA ILE A 297 33.26 -21.97 -29.42
C ILE A 297 33.70 -21.53 -28.00
N GLU A 298 34.95 -21.08 -27.85
CA GLU A 298 35.49 -20.50 -26.63
C GLU A 298 34.89 -19.12 -26.31
N GLU A 299 34.68 -18.24 -27.29
CA GLU A 299 33.97 -16.96 -27.09
C GLU A 299 32.48 -17.16 -26.76
N VAL A 300 31.81 -18.13 -27.39
CA VAL A 300 30.41 -18.43 -27.07
C VAL A 300 30.29 -19.07 -25.67
N VAL A 301 31.25 -19.90 -25.27
CA VAL A 301 31.31 -20.45 -23.91
C VAL A 301 31.63 -19.36 -22.88
N ASP A 302 32.49 -18.40 -23.20
CA ASP A 302 32.80 -17.27 -22.32
C ASP A 302 31.67 -16.23 -22.26
N ASP A 303 30.91 -16.02 -23.34
CA ASP A 303 29.71 -15.19 -23.32
C ASP A 303 28.56 -15.86 -22.54
N VAL A 304 28.39 -17.18 -22.65
CA VAL A 304 27.45 -17.95 -21.80
C VAL A 304 27.92 -17.95 -20.34
N ARG A 305 29.22 -17.96 -20.07
CA ARG A 305 29.80 -17.83 -18.73
C ARG A 305 29.60 -16.42 -18.16
N ARG A 306 29.74 -15.37 -18.96
CA ARG A 306 29.41 -13.97 -18.59
C ARG A 306 27.93 -13.76 -18.33
N LEU A 307 27.05 -14.34 -19.13
CA LEU A 307 25.59 -14.26 -18.94
C LEU A 307 25.12 -15.03 -17.70
N ARG A 308 25.81 -16.12 -17.32
CA ARG A 308 25.59 -16.81 -16.03
C ARG A 308 26.16 -16.05 -14.84
N GLN A 309 27.24 -15.28 -15.01
CA GLN A 309 27.85 -14.47 -13.95
C GLN A 309 27.18 -13.11 -13.75
N GLY A 310 26.51 -12.55 -14.77
CA GLY A 310 25.80 -11.27 -14.71
C GLY A 310 24.36 -11.32 -14.18
N LYS A 311 23.85 -12.50 -13.81
CA LYS A 311 22.50 -12.69 -13.26
C LYS A 311 22.55 -13.36 -11.88
N ALA A 312 23.27 -12.73 -10.95
CA ALA A 312 23.24 -13.07 -9.53
C ALA A 312 23.77 -11.89 -8.68
N GLU A 313 22.97 -10.82 -8.56
CA GLU A 313 23.07 -9.90 -7.41
C GLU A 313 21.79 -10.01 -6.58
N THR A 314 21.68 -11.12 -5.85
CA THR A 314 21.05 -11.11 -4.52
C THR A 314 22.05 -11.73 -3.57
N LYS A 315 22.68 -10.84 -2.81
CA LYS A 315 23.70 -11.08 -1.80
C LYS A 315 23.21 -12.05 -0.71
N PRO A 316 23.82 -13.24 -0.52
CA PRO A 316 23.68 -13.99 0.72
C PRO A 316 24.65 -13.40 1.75
N LEU A 317 24.16 -13.15 2.97
CA LEU A 317 25.05 -12.91 4.12
C LEU A 317 25.75 -14.22 4.51
N GLU A 318 27.04 -14.09 4.80
CA GLU A 318 27.95 -15.15 5.22
C GLU A 318 27.63 -15.75 6.62
N PRO A 319 28.20 -16.94 6.92
CA PRO A 319 27.89 -17.76 8.08
C PRO A 319 28.87 -17.53 9.24
N ALA A 320 28.36 -17.52 10.47
CA ALA A 320 29.14 -17.83 11.67
C ALA A 320 28.20 -18.19 12.81
N LEU A 321 28.17 -19.48 13.18
CA LEU A 321 28.35 -19.98 14.55
C LEU A 321 27.90 -21.45 14.60
N SER A 322 28.92 -22.31 14.51
CA SER A 322 28.93 -23.69 14.97
C SER A 322 28.67 -23.75 16.48
N VAL A 323 27.67 -24.53 16.89
CA VAL A 323 27.53 -25.09 18.24
C VAL A 323 27.25 -26.59 18.07
N PRO A 324 27.95 -27.47 18.81
CA PRO A 324 28.16 -28.85 18.42
C PRO A 324 26.95 -29.75 18.68
N GLU A 325 26.87 -30.78 17.84
CA GLU A 325 26.11 -32.00 18.07
C GLU A 325 26.51 -32.61 19.41
N ASN A 326 25.53 -32.92 20.25
CA ASN A 326 25.71 -33.82 21.37
C ASN A 326 24.70 -34.95 21.21
N GLU A 327 25.24 -36.12 20.85
CA GLU A 327 24.60 -37.42 20.96
C GLU A 327 24.08 -37.62 22.39
N VAL A 328 22.83 -38.07 22.52
CA VAL A 328 22.43 -38.83 23.71
C VAL A 328 21.63 -40.03 23.24
N GLU A 329 22.37 -41.12 23.02
CA GLU A 329 21.87 -42.48 23.08
C GLU A 329 21.62 -42.86 24.54
N SER A 330 20.58 -43.67 24.72
CA SER A 330 20.09 -44.27 25.96
C SER A 330 21.20 -44.91 26.82
N THR A 331 21.09 -44.84 28.15
CA THR A 331 21.22 -46.04 29.00
C THR A 331 20.71 -45.79 30.43
N ASP A 332 20.14 -46.87 30.95
CA ASP A 332 19.56 -47.06 32.27
C ASP A 332 20.57 -47.08 33.44
N ALA A 333 20.00 -46.78 34.62
CA ALA A 333 20.21 -47.43 35.92
C ALA A 333 21.44 -47.15 36.82
N HIS A 334 21.05 -46.92 38.08
CA HIS A 334 21.69 -47.28 39.36
C HIS A 334 22.65 -46.33 40.10
N VAL A 335 22.07 -45.74 41.17
CA VAL A 335 22.41 -45.94 42.60
C VAL A 335 23.68 -45.33 43.20
N ALA A 336 23.43 -44.59 44.30
CA ALA A 336 24.20 -44.41 45.54
C ALA A 336 25.10 -43.17 45.74
N SER A 337 24.62 -42.34 46.68
CA SER A 337 25.30 -41.94 47.92
C SER A 337 26.22 -40.71 47.95
N ALA A 338 25.65 -39.65 48.52
CA ALA A 338 26.16 -38.78 49.60
C ALA A 338 27.55 -38.10 49.45
N THR A 339 27.55 -36.77 49.50
CA THR A 339 28.13 -36.01 50.64
C THR A 339 27.72 -34.54 50.59
N GLU A 340 27.48 -33.98 51.79
CA GLU A 340 27.24 -32.57 52.07
C GLU A 340 28.43 -31.70 51.65
N GLU A 341 28.16 -30.53 51.06
CA GLU A 341 28.91 -29.34 51.41
C GLU A 341 28.05 -28.08 51.18
N THR A 342 28.24 -27.14 52.09
CA THR A 342 27.37 -26.01 52.41
C THR A 342 27.94 -24.77 51.75
N GLU A 343 27.20 -24.08 50.88
CA GLU A 343 27.51 -22.66 50.60
C GLU A 343 26.25 -21.87 50.25
N ALA A 344 26.11 -20.72 50.93
CA ALA A 344 24.97 -19.82 50.91
C ALA A 344 24.88 -19.00 49.60
N PRO A 345 23.70 -18.45 49.26
CA PRO A 345 23.48 -17.74 47.99
C PRO A 345 23.96 -16.28 48.05
N PRO A 346 24.45 -15.70 46.95
CA PRO A 346 24.65 -14.26 46.87
C PRO A 346 23.29 -13.55 46.70
N THR A 347 22.89 -12.87 47.76
CA THR A 347 21.98 -11.71 47.73
C THR A 347 22.65 -10.54 47.00
N ALA A 348 22.00 -9.95 45.99
CA ALA A 348 21.47 -8.59 46.16
C ALA A 348 20.55 -8.13 45.00
N PRO A 349 19.56 -7.29 45.32
CA PRO A 349 18.44 -6.84 44.49
C PRO A 349 18.61 -5.35 44.12
N ASP A 350 17.62 -4.73 43.43
CA ASP A 350 17.07 -3.40 43.82
C ASP A 350 16.26 -2.67 42.73
N ASP A 351 16.23 -3.11 41.48
CA ASP A 351 15.55 -2.31 40.43
C ASP A 351 14.03 -2.49 40.34
N LEU A 352 13.47 -3.63 40.79
CA LEU A 352 12.04 -3.90 40.62
C LEU A 352 11.17 -3.29 41.73
N ALA A 353 11.65 -3.25 42.97
CA ALA A 353 10.89 -2.69 44.09
C ALA A 353 10.73 -1.15 44.02
N ALA A 354 11.70 -0.46 43.41
CA ALA A 354 11.67 0.97 43.18
C ALA A 354 10.62 1.37 42.13
N ILE A 355 10.42 0.54 41.11
CA ILE A 355 9.43 0.78 40.04
C ILE A 355 8.00 0.62 40.57
N PHE A 356 7.73 -0.39 41.39
CA PHE A 356 6.40 -0.61 41.96
C PHE A 356 6.01 0.37 43.08
N SER A 357 6.99 1.05 43.68
CA SER A 357 6.73 2.13 44.63
C SER A 357 6.35 3.45 43.93
N ARG A 358 6.90 3.72 42.74
CA ARG A 358 6.53 4.89 41.92
C ARG A 358 5.13 4.80 41.32
N LEU A 359 4.65 3.59 41.01
CA LEU A 359 3.30 3.37 40.47
C LEU A 359 2.19 3.38 41.53
N ARG A 360 2.53 3.32 42.83
CA ARG A 360 1.56 3.32 43.95
C ARG A 360 1.41 4.67 44.67
N GLY A 361 2.20 5.68 44.32
CA GLY A 361 2.07 7.03 44.90
C GLY A 361 0.96 7.84 44.23
N ALA A 362 -0.04 8.26 45.00
CA ALA A 362 -1.10 9.16 44.54
C ALA A 362 -0.55 10.55 44.14
N PRO A 363 -1.11 11.22 43.11
CA PRO A 363 -0.63 12.53 42.70
C PRO A 363 -1.02 13.61 43.72
N PRO A 364 -0.15 14.59 44.02
CA PRO A 364 -0.49 15.71 44.89
C PRO A 364 -1.45 16.70 44.20
N PRO A 365 -2.25 17.47 44.98
CA PRO A 365 -3.26 18.37 44.44
C PRO A 365 -2.62 19.58 43.71
N PRO A 366 -3.32 20.17 42.73
CA PRO A 366 -2.76 21.21 41.87
C PRO A 366 -2.59 22.52 42.63
N THR A 367 -1.35 22.98 42.74
CA THR A 367 -1.03 24.35 43.15
C THR A 367 -0.85 25.18 41.88
N ALA A 368 -1.57 26.30 41.81
CA ALA A 368 -1.51 27.24 40.70
C ALA A 368 -0.19 28.03 40.76
N GLU A 369 0.66 27.89 39.74
CA GLU A 369 1.76 28.82 39.50
C GLU A 369 2.10 28.90 38.00
N ALA A 370 2.45 30.11 37.58
CA ALA A 370 2.59 30.62 36.21
C ALA A 370 3.77 29.98 35.42
N PRO A 371 3.80 30.11 34.07
CA PRO A 371 4.71 29.33 33.23
C PRO A 371 6.17 29.79 33.35
N PRO A 372 7.16 28.88 33.40
CA PRO A 372 8.57 29.23 33.34
C PRO A 372 9.03 29.51 31.90
N ALA A 373 9.92 30.50 31.80
CA ALA A 373 10.56 30.96 30.59
C ALA A 373 11.44 29.89 29.92
N VAL A 374 11.39 29.86 28.59
CA VAL A 374 12.19 29.03 27.69
C VAL A 374 13.67 29.43 27.79
N GLY A 375 14.51 28.52 28.27
CA GLY A 375 15.97 28.58 28.09
C GLY A 375 16.37 28.02 26.71
N PRO A 376 17.48 28.48 26.11
CA PRO A 376 17.85 28.11 24.74
C PRO A 376 18.32 26.65 24.69
N GLU A 377 17.60 25.85 23.92
CA GLU A 377 17.92 24.45 23.64
C GLU A 377 19.11 24.39 22.67
N VAL A 378 20.17 23.68 23.09
CA VAL A 378 21.36 23.41 22.27
C VAL A 378 20.96 22.44 21.15
N PRO A 379 21.18 22.75 19.86
CA PRO A 379 20.73 21.89 18.78
C PRO A 379 21.60 20.63 18.70
N ALA A 380 20.95 19.47 18.85
CA ALA A 380 21.53 18.17 18.54
C ALA A 380 21.97 18.09 17.06
N PRO A 381 23.02 17.32 16.74
CA PRO A 381 23.59 17.27 15.40
C PRO A 381 22.59 16.72 14.39
N LYS A 382 22.30 17.52 13.34
CA LYS A 382 21.45 17.16 12.21
C LYS A 382 22.00 15.90 11.54
N LYS A 383 21.30 14.76 11.70
CA LYS A 383 21.46 13.60 10.83
C LYS A 383 21.15 14.06 9.40
N ALA A 384 22.04 13.76 8.46
CA ALA A 384 21.80 14.02 7.04
C ALA A 384 20.46 13.42 6.62
N ALA A 385 19.56 14.26 6.10
CA ALA A 385 18.24 13.87 5.63
C ALA A 385 18.40 12.82 4.52
N ARG A 386 17.90 11.61 4.77
CA ARG A 386 17.64 10.66 3.68
C ARG A 386 16.53 11.28 2.84
N ALA A 387 16.76 11.40 1.53
CA ALA A 387 15.70 11.76 0.59
C ALA A 387 14.52 10.79 0.81
N ILE A 388 13.36 11.33 1.16
CA ILE A 388 12.16 10.56 1.45
C ILE A 388 11.64 10.04 0.12
N ASP A 389 11.50 8.72 -0.02
CA ASP A 389 10.88 8.11 -1.21
C ASP A 389 9.37 8.43 -1.18
N PRO A 390 8.84 9.15 -2.19
CA PRO A 390 7.42 9.51 -2.28
C PRO A 390 6.49 8.31 -2.29
N PHE A 391 6.91 7.18 -2.88
CA PHE A 391 6.11 5.96 -2.95
C PHE A 391 6.01 5.28 -1.59
N ASP A 392 7.13 5.18 -0.87
CA ASP A 392 7.16 4.64 0.49
C ASP A 392 6.33 5.51 1.43
N LEU A 393 6.43 6.84 1.29
CA LEU A 393 5.64 7.78 2.07
C LEU A 393 4.13 7.56 1.81
N TYR A 394 3.73 7.52 0.54
CA TYR A 394 2.33 7.26 0.15
C TYR A 394 1.81 5.95 0.74
N GLN A 395 2.55 4.85 0.57
CA GLN A 395 2.14 3.55 1.09
C GLN A 395 2.05 3.57 2.63
N ARG A 396 3.04 4.16 3.30
CA ARG A 396 3.09 4.24 4.77
C ARG A 396 1.89 4.99 5.35
N VAL A 397 1.45 6.09 4.72
CA VAL A 397 0.38 6.94 5.27
C VAL A 397 -1.03 6.50 4.83
N VAL A 398 -1.19 5.99 3.61
CA VAL A 398 -2.51 5.62 3.08
C VAL A 398 -2.94 4.21 3.50
N LEU A 399 -2.00 3.26 3.64
CA LEU A 399 -2.33 1.86 3.95
C LEU A 399 -3.11 1.69 5.27
N PRO A 400 -2.76 2.33 6.41
CA PRO A 400 -3.51 2.19 7.65
C PRO A 400 -4.97 2.68 7.53
N VAL A 401 -5.17 3.82 6.84
CA VAL A 401 -6.50 4.42 6.62
C VAL A 401 -7.36 3.51 5.76
N THR A 402 -6.82 3.03 4.63
CA THR A 402 -7.53 2.11 3.74
C THR A 402 -7.88 0.79 4.42
N ASN A 403 -6.98 0.19 5.21
CA ASN A 403 -7.25 -1.06 5.93
C ASN A 403 -8.32 -0.89 7.01
N ARG A 404 -8.36 0.25 7.71
CA ARG A 404 -9.43 0.56 8.66
C ARG A 404 -10.78 0.74 7.94
N ALA A 405 -10.82 1.59 6.91
CA ALA A 405 -12.03 1.84 6.14
C ALA A 405 -12.57 0.56 5.48
N LEU A 406 -11.68 -0.27 4.92
CA LEU A 406 -12.06 -1.53 4.29
C LEU A 406 -12.65 -2.53 5.30
N ARG A 407 -12.09 -2.63 6.51
CA ARG A 407 -12.66 -3.48 7.57
C ARG A 407 -14.07 -3.03 7.96
N ASN A 408 -14.27 -1.73 8.15
CA ASN A 408 -15.58 -1.18 8.46
C ASN A 408 -16.57 -1.41 7.32
N LEU A 409 -16.16 -1.12 6.08
CA LEU A 409 -16.99 -1.30 4.88
C LEU A 409 -17.39 -2.77 4.69
N LYS A 410 -16.48 -3.73 4.90
CA LYS A 410 -16.81 -5.17 4.83
C LYS A 410 -17.81 -5.59 5.92
N ARG A 411 -17.76 -4.97 7.11
CA ARG A 411 -18.76 -5.17 8.16
C ARG A 411 -20.13 -4.62 7.72
N GLN A 412 -20.19 -3.39 7.22
CA GLN A 412 -21.42 -2.79 6.70
C GLN A 412 -22.03 -3.62 5.56
N LEU A 413 -21.21 -4.10 4.63
CA LEU A 413 -21.66 -4.98 3.55
C LEU A 413 -22.23 -6.31 4.07
N THR A 414 -21.74 -6.82 5.20
CA THR A 414 -22.29 -8.04 5.82
C THR A 414 -23.65 -7.76 6.47
N GLU A 415 -23.81 -6.61 7.13
CA GLU A 415 -25.08 -6.17 7.69
C GLU A 415 -26.12 -5.94 6.58
N LEU A 416 -25.74 -5.23 5.52
CA LEU A 416 -26.56 -5.01 4.33
C LEU A 416 -26.94 -6.32 3.63
N GLN A 417 -26.03 -7.31 3.57
CA GLN A 417 -26.35 -8.63 3.05
C GLN A 417 -27.45 -9.29 3.89
N ASN A 418 -27.35 -9.25 5.21
CA ASN A 418 -28.34 -9.85 6.10
C ASN A 418 -29.71 -9.17 5.96
N GLN A 419 -29.74 -7.84 5.90
CA GLN A 419 -30.96 -7.07 5.65
C GLN A 419 -31.58 -7.41 4.29
N ALA A 420 -30.77 -7.50 3.24
CA ALA A 420 -31.22 -7.87 1.90
C ALA A 420 -31.80 -9.29 1.84
N LEU A 421 -31.17 -10.25 2.51
CA LEU A 421 -31.65 -11.63 2.57
C LEU A 421 -32.95 -11.75 3.39
N GLU A 422 -33.05 -11.05 4.51
CA GLU A 422 -34.29 -11.00 5.30
C GLU A 422 -35.42 -10.32 4.53
N GLY A 423 -35.13 -9.19 3.88
CA GLY A 423 -36.08 -8.51 3.00
C GLY A 423 -36.56 -9.40 1.86
N ALA A 424 -35.65 -10.11 1.18
CA ALA A 424 -36.00 -11.06 0.13
C ALA A 424 -36.85 -12.24 0.64
N ARG A 425 -36.65 -12.66 1.90
CA ARG A 425 -37.44 -13.72 2.55
C ARG A 425 -38.84 -13.24 2.92
N VAL A 426 -38.98 -12.05 3.48
CA VAL A 426 -40.26 -11.48 3.95
C VAL A 426 -41.15 -11.08 2.78
N SER A 427 -40.59 -10.48 1.72
CA SER A 427 -41.38 -9.91 0.62
C SER A 427 -41.70 -10.91 -0.50
N GLU A 428 -41.55 -12.22 -0.27
CA GLU A 428 -41.73 -13.31 -1.26
C GLU A 428 -41.07 -13.02 -2.64
N GLY A 429 -39.95 -12.30 -2.62
CA GLY A 429 -39.16 -11.96 -3.79
C GLY A 429 -39.59 -10.72 -4.58
N SER A 430 -40.49 -9.90 -4.03
CA SER A 430 -40.75 -8.53 -4.49
C SER A 430 -39.76 -7.49 -3.92
N TRP A 431 -38.86 -7.91 -3.02
CA TRP A 431 -37.87 -7.03 -2.41
C TRP A 431 -36.96 -6.38 -3.45
N ARG A 432 -36.63 -5.11 -3.21
CA ARG A 432 -35.71 -4.30 -4.01
C ARG A 432 -34.81 -3.49 -3.07
N PRO A 433 -33.53 -3.29 -3.41
CA PRO A 433 -32.64 -2.44 -2.62
C PRO A 433 -33.06 -0.97 -2.75
N GLU A 434 -33.22 -0.28 -1.63
CA GLU A 434 -33.39 1.17 -1.61
C GLU A 434 -32.01 1.84 -1.59
N VAL A 435 -31.76 2.76 -2.53
CA VAL A 435 -30.46 3.43 -2.64
C VAL A 435 -30.18 4.28 -1.41
N SER A 436 -31.20 4.93 -0.85
CA SER A 436 -31.14 5.77 0.35
C SER A 436 -30.61 5.01 1.58
N ASP A 437 -31.04 3.77 1.78
CA ASP A 437 -30.61 2.91 2.89
C ASP A 437 -29.13 2.54 2.74
N LEU A 438 -28.74 2.12 1.53
CA LEU A 438 -27.35 1.81 1.19
C LEU A 438 -26.45 3.04 1.40
N GLU A 439 -26.89 4.21 0.93
CA GLU A 439 -26.15 5.45 1.14
C GLU A 439 -25.98 5.77 2.62
N THR A 440 -27.06 5.69 3.39
CA THR A 440 -27.06 6.01 4.82
C THR A 440 -26.08 5.13 5.59
N GLN A 441 -26.02 3.85 5.23
CA GLN A 441 -25.15 2.89 5.90
C GLN A 441 -23.67 3.00 5.48
N LEU A 442 -23.38 3.35 4.22
CA LEU A 442 -22.00 3.46 3.71
C LEU A 442 -21.36 4.82 3.97
N ARG A 443 -22.15 5.90 4.07
CA ARG A 443 -21.67 7.29 4.14
C ARG A 443 -20.72 7.60 5.29
N PRO A 444 -20.97 7.18 6.55
CA PRO A 444 -20.11 7.56 7.67
C PRO A 444 -18.65 7.13 7.47
N ASP A 445 -18.44 5.89 7.03
CA ASP A 445 -17.10 5.34 6.81
C ASP A 445 -16.40 5.96 5.60
N LEU A 446 -17.14 6.28 4.53
CA LEU A 446 -16.59 6.95 3.33
C LEU A 446 -16.19 8.40 3.61
N VAL A 447 -16.97 9.14 4.41
CA VAL A 447 -16.62 10.51 4.82
C VAL A 447 -15.32 10.52 5.64
N VAL A 448 -15.16 9.57 6.56
CA VAL A 448 -13.93 9.41 7.34
C VAL A 448 -12.76 9.05 6.43
N LEU A 449 -12.92 8.08 5.52
CA LEU A 449 -11.89 7.70 4.55
C LEU A 449 -11.38 8.90 3.74
N LEU A 450 -12.29 9.68 3.16
CA LEU A 450 -11.95 10.83 2.32
C LEU A 450 -11.26 11.94 3.14
N SER A 451 -11.77 12.24 4.32
CA SER A 451 -11.22 13.30 5.17
C SER A 451 -9.84 12.95 5.75
N GLU A 452 -9.64 11.72 6.21
CA GLU A 452 -8.34 11.24 6.71
C GLU A 452 -7.32 11.15 5.56
N SER A 453 -7.70 10.60 4.40
CA SER A 453 -6.79 10.49 3.25
C SER A 453 -6.38 11.86 2.71
N PHE A 454 -7.30 12.82 2.66
CA PHE A 454 -7.00 14.21 2.30
C PHE A 454 -6.04 14.87 3.29
N ALA A 455 -6.22 14.63 4.60
CA ALA A 455 -5.31 15.11 5.63
C ALA A 455 -3.90 14.52 5.47
N MET A 456 -3.81 13.23 5.16
CA MET A 456 -2.52 12.57 4.90
C MET A 456 -1.83 13.14 3.65
N GLY A 457 -2.60 13.48 2.60
CA GLY A 457 -2.07 14.17 1.43
C GLY A 457 -1.46 15.54 1.75
N HIS A 458 -2.13 16.31 2.61
CA HIS A 458 -1.61 17.59 3.11
C HIS A 458 -0.30 17.40 3.90
N ASN A 459 -0.29 16.48 4.85
CA ASN A 459 0.91 16.19 5.65
C ASN A 459 2.07 15.69 4.77
N ALA A 460 1.77 14.89 3.74
CA ALA A 460 2.78 14.42 2.79
C ALA A 460 3.34 15.56 1.94
N ALA A 461 2.54 16.57 1.58
CA ALA A 461 3.05 17.77 0.92
C ALA A 461 4.06 18.50 1.80
N GLU A 462 3.79 18.65 3.10
CA GLU A 462 4.72 19.28 4.04
C GLU A 462 6.02 18.49 4.23
N GLU A 463 5.91 17.16 4.33
CA GLU A 463 7.05 16.26 4.49
C GLU A 463 7.93 16.22 3.23
N LEU A 464 7.34 16.15 2.03
CA LEU A 464 8.07 16.10 0.76
C LEU A 464 8.68 17.45 0.35
N ALA A 465 8.01 18.56 0.69
CA ALA A 465 8.49 19.90 0.36
C ALA A 465 9.36 20.53 1.46
N GLU A 466 9.53 19.83 2.59
CA GLU A 466 10.19 20.32 3.82
C GLU A 466 9.73 21.74 4.21
N SER A 467 8.42 21.99 4.10
CA SER A 467 7.81 23.32 4.26
C SER A 467 6.41 23.20 4.86
N THR A 468 6.03 24.16 5.69
CA THR A 468 4.69 24.21 6.29
C THR A 468 3.72 24.97 5.40
N PHE A 469 2.49 24.49 5.26
CA PHE A 469 1.44 25.11 4.45
C PHE A 469 0.15 25.30 5.26
N PRO A 470 -0.68 26.32 4.97
CA PRO A 470 -2.01 26.38 5.56
C PRO A 470 -2.85 25.20 5.06
N ARG A 471 -3.47 24.46 5.99
CA ARG A 471 -4.29 23.29 5.63
C ARG A 471 -5.50 23.73 4.78
N PRO A 472 -5.65 23.21 3.54
CA PRO A 472 -6.80 23.53 2.70
C PRO A 472 -8.08 22.92 3.28
N ALA A 473 -9.22 23.54 2.97
CA ALA A 473 -10.52 22.98 3.33
C ALA A 473 -10.72 21.63 2.61
N THR A 474 -11.06 20.60 3.39
CA THR A 474 -11.43 19.29 2.87
C THR A 474 -12.64 19.45 1.93
N PRO A 475 -12.57 18.97 0.68
CA PRO A 475 -13.70 19.07 -0.24
C PRO A 475 -14.90 18.29 0.31
N ALA A 476 -16.09 18.90 0.24
CA ALA A 476 -17.36 18.29 0.61
C ALA A 476 -17.85 17.33 -0.50
N ARG A 477 -17.03 16.32 -0.81
CA ARG A 477 -17.33 15.33 -1.83
C ARG A 477 -18.02 14.13 -1.17
N ASP A 478 -19.24 13.82 -1.61
CA ASP A 478 -20.00 12.68 -1.13
C ASP A 478 -19.91 11.53 -2.13
N GLU A 479 -19.20 10.47 -1.74
CA GLU A 479 -18.98 9.27 -2.56
C GLU A 479 -19.90 8.11 -2.15
N ALA A 480 -20.78 8.32 -1.17
CA ALA A 480 -21.77 7.32 -0.81
C ALA A 480 -22.81 7.10 -1.91
N PRO A 481 -23.39 8.14 -2.55
CA PRO A 481 -24.36 7.97 -3.63
C PRO A 481 -23.85 7.14 -4.82
N PRO A 482 -22.68 7.41 -5.43
CA PRO A 482 -22.22 6.61 -6.57
C PRO A 482 -21.94 5.16 -6.17
N MET A 483 -21.41 4.91 -4.97
CA MET A 483 -21.14 3.55 -4.49
C MET A 483 -22.44 2.77 -4.22
N ALA A 484 -23.41 3.41 -3.56
CA ALA A 484 -24.72 2.85 -3.29
C ALA A 484 -25.50 2.54 -4.57
N ASN A 485 -25.49 3.46 -5.54
CA ASN A 485 -26.13 3.25 -6.84
C ASN A 485 -25.56 2.05 -7.59
N LEU A 486 -24.22 1.88 -7.57
CA LEU A 486 -23.58 0.74 -8.22
C LEU A 486 -23.96 -0.59 -7.57
N LEU A 487 -23.97 -0.65 -6.22
CA LEU A 487 -24.39 -1.85 -5.51
C LEU A 487 -25.88 -2.16 -5.77
N ALA A 488 -26.73 -1.13 -5.72
CA ALA A 488 -28.16 -1.25 -6.01
C ALA A 488 -28.41 -1.73 -7.44
N SER A 489 -27.68 -1.22 -8.44
CA SER A 489 -27.85 -1.62 -9.83
C SER A 489 -27.46 -3.07 -10.06
N GLN A 490 -26.36 -3.55 -9.45
CA GLN A 490 -25.95 -4.94 -9.54
C GLN A 490 -26.93 -5.90 -8.84
N LEU A 491 -27.46 -5.49 -7.68
CA LEU A 491 -28.52 -6.24 -7.01
C LEU A 491 -29.81 -6.26 -7.85
N ALA A 492 -30.19 -5.14 -8.44
CA ALA A 492 -31.37 -5.03 -9.29
C ALA A 492 -31.25 -5.89 -10.56
N GLU A 493 -30.08 -5.91 -11.20
CA GLU A 493 -29.79 -6.75 -12.37
C GLU A 493 -29.98 -8.24 -12.05
N VAL A 494 -29.42 -8.69 -10.92
CA VAL A 494 -29.54 -10.08 -10.47
C VAL A 494 -30.99 -10.43 -10.08
N LEU A 495 -31.74 -9.47 -9.53
CA LEU A 495 -33.14 -9.65 -9.16
C LEU A 495 -34.13 -9.54 -10.34
N ALA A 496 -33.67 -9.13 -11.52
CA ALA A 496 -34.47 -9.03 -12.74
C ALA A 496 -34.46 -10.33 -13.58
N ALA A 497 -33.64 -11.33 -13.21
CA ALA A 497 -33.61 -12.62 -13.88
C ALA A 497 -34.96 -13.37 -13.75
N PRO A 498 -35.49 -13.98 -14.84
CA PRO A 498 -36.83 -14.59 -14.85
C PRO A 498 -36.93 -15.86 -13.99
N ASP A 499 -38.01 -15.94 -13.20
CA ASP A 499 -38.53 -17.11 -12.45
C ASP A 499 -37.53 -18.01 -11.71
N GLU A 500 -36.54 -17.38 -11.07
CA GLU A 500 -35.69 -18.07 -10.09
C GLU A 500 -36.40 -18.20 -8.72
N GLY A 501 -36.38 -19.40 -8.14
CA GLY A 501 -36.99 -19.68 -6.84
C GLY A 501 -36.41 -18.79 -5.73
N SER A 502 -37.11 -18.65 -4.59
CA SER A 502 -36.65 -17.82 -3.45
C SER A 502 -35.21 -18.15 -3.01
N ARG A 503 -34.81 -19.43 -3.07
CA ARG A 503 -33.46 -19.89 -2.75
C ARG A 503 -32.40 -19.43 -3.77
N GLU A 504 -32.73 -19.43 -5.05
CA GLU A 504 -31.82 -19.02 -6.12
C GLU A 504 -31.57 -17.51 -6.05
N ARG A 505 -32.63 -16.71 -5.82
CA ARG A 505 -32.52 -15.27 -5.57
C ARG A 505 -31.65 -14.95 -4.36
N ALA A 506 -31.83 -15.65 -3.24
CA ALA A 506 -30.99 -15.49 -2.06
C ALA A 506 -29.51 -15.84 -2.32
N ALA A 507 -29.25 -16.90 -3.10
CA ALA A 507 -27.91 -17.28 -3.51
C ALA A 507 -27.28 -16.21 -4.43
N ALA A 508 -28.08 -15.61 -5.31
CA ALA A 508 -27.64 -14.59 -6.24
C ALA A 508 -27.32 -13.25 -5.54
N ILE A 509 -28.16 -12.79 -4.61
CA ILE A 509 -27.85 -11.67 -3.69
C ILE A 509 -26.53 -11.94 -2.96
N SER A 510 -26.37 -13.14 -2.40
CA SER A 510 -25.15 -13.53 -1.68
C SER A 510 -23.91 -13.59 -2.59
N ARG A 511 -24.04 -13.80 -3.91
CA ARG A 511 -22.92 -13.70 -4.86
C ARG A 511 -22.46 -12.26 -5.02
N VAL A 512 -23.39 -11.31 -5.17
CA VAL A 512 -23.06 -9.87 -5.29
C VAL A 512 -22.36 -9.38 -4.03
N PHE A 513 -22.90 -9.64 -2.84
CA PHE A 513 -22.23 -9.21 -1.60
C PHE A 513 -20.89 -9.91 -1.36
N ARG A 514 -20.70 -11.13 -1.85
CA ARG A 514 -19.38 -11.80 -1.80
C ARG A 514 -18.38 -11.14 -2.75
N SER A 515 -18.74 -10.87 -4.00
CA SER A 515 -17.83 -10.19 -4.94
C SER A 515 -17.43 -8.81 -4.44
N TRP A 516 -18.36 -8.08 -3.79
CA TRP A 516 -18.06 -6.81 -3.15
C TRP A 516 -17.10 -6.93 -1.98
N ARG A 517 -17.33 -7.88 -1.07
CA ARG A 517 -16.46 -8.07 0.11
C ARG A 517 -15.07 -8.61 -0.25
N THR A 518 -14.93 -9.37 -1.33
CA THR A 518 -13.63 -9.89 -1.76
C THR A 518 -12.82 -8.83 -2.50
N ASP A 519 -13.39 -8.21 -3.54
CA ASP A 519 -12.61 -7.42 -4.50
C ASP A 519 -13.10 -5.97 -4.66
N GLU A 520 -14.39 -5.76 -4.92
CA GLU A 520 -14.88 -4.45 -5.38
C GLU A 520 -14.77 -3.38 -4.28
N ALA A 521 -15.05 -3.73 -3.01
CA ALA A 521 -14.90 -2.81 -1.89
C ALA A 521 -13.44 -2.37 -1.71
N GLU A 522 -12.48 -3.30 -1.84
CA GLU A 522 -11.06 -2.99 -1.72
C GLU A 522 -10.60 -2.05 -2.84
N ARG A 523 -10.99 -2.36 -4.09
CA ARG A 523 -10.70 -1.53 -5.25
C ARG A 523 -11.21 -0.10 -5.05
N ARG A 524 -12.48 0.05 -4.67
CA ARG A 524 -13.11 1.37 -4.48
C ARG A 524 -12.49 2.16 -3.33
N VAL A 525 -12.22 1.51 -2.20
CA VAL A 525 -11.56 2.16 -1.06
C VAL A 525 -10.17 2.67 -1.44
N LYS A 526 -9.39 1.87 -2.19
CA LYS A 526 -8.06 2.29 -2.69
C LYS A 526 -8.17 3.47 -3.65
N ASP A 527 -9.09 3.42 -4.61
CA ASP A 527 -9.29 4.49 -5.60
C ASP A 527 -9.70 5.81 -4.93
N LEU A 528 -10.65 5.75 -3.99
CA LEU A 528 -11.13 6.93 -3.26
C LEU A 528 -10.05 7.52 -2.34
N ALA A 529 -9.33 6.67 -1.61
CA ALA A 529 -8.24 7.12 -0.75
C ALA A 529 -7.12 7.78 -1.56
N SER A 530 -6.74 7.16 -2.68
CA SER A 530 -5.74 7.72 -3.60
C SER A 530 -6.19 9.07 -4.16
N SER A 531 -7.45 9.18 -4.58
CA SER A 531 -8.00 10.47 -5.05
C SER A 531 -7.92 11.56 -3.99
N ALA A 532 -8.37 11.27 -2.78
CA ALA A 532 -8.42 12.24 -1.70
C ALA A 532 -7.01 12.63 -1.24
N TYR A 533 -6.09 11.67 -1.16
CA TYR A 533 -4.68 11.91 -0.88
C TYR A 533 -4.05 12.86 -1.91
N HIS A 534 -4.18 12.57 -3.21
CA HIS A 534 -3.60 13.41 -4.26
C HIS A 534 -4.23 14.81 -4.28
N GLN A 535 -5.53 14.93 -4.02
CA GLN A 535 -6.19 16.23 -3.90
C GLN A 535 -5.67 17.03 -2.69
N GLY A 536 -5.44 16.38 -1.55
CA GLY A 536 -4.87 17.02 -0.35
C GLY A 536 -3.46 17.52 -0.60
N LEU A 537 -2.63 16.70 -1.25
CA LEU A 537 -1.27 17.05 -1.64
C LEU A 537 -1.25 18.22 -2.62
N ALA A 538 -1.96 18.09 -3.75
CA ALA A 538 -2.00 19.11 -4.79
C ALA A 538 -2.53 20.45 -4.26
N ARG A 539 -3.63 20.45 -3.49
CA ARG A 539 -4.21 21.68 -2.92
C ARG A 539 -3.31 22.36 -1.89
N SER A 540 -2.46 21.61 -1.20
CA SER A 540 -1.51 22.20 -0.24
C SER A 540 -0.37 22.92 -0.95
N LEU A 541 -0.03 22.49 -2.17
CA LEU A 541 1.01 23.11 -2.99
C LEU A 541 0.49 24.30 -3.80
N LEU A 542 -0.83 24.41 -4.03
CA LEU A 542 -1.44 25.55 -4.73
C LEU A 542 -1.15 26.87 -4.00
N GLY A 543 -0.62 27.85 -4.73
CA GLY A 543 -0.26 29.17 -4.19
C GLY A 543 1.05 29.19 -3.40
N SER A 544 1.79 28.09 -3.37
CA SER A 544 3.14 28.02 -2.81
C SER A 544 4.21 28.21 -3.90
N ARG A 545 5.49 28.23 -3.51
CA ARG A 545 6.64 28.21 -4.44
C ARG A 545 6.84 26.86 -5.14
N PHE A 546 6.04 25.85 -4.79
CA PHE A 546 6.13 24.51 -5.33
C PHE A 546 4.94 24.24 -6.26
N SER A 547 5.20 23.65 -7.42
CA SER A 547 4.19 22.94 -8.20
C SER A 547 4.27 21.45 -7.89
N HIS A 548 3.40 20.64 -8.48
CA HIS A 548 3.46 19.18 -8.39
C HIS A 548 3.76 18.61 -9.77
N GLN A 549 4.58 17.55 -9.79
CA GLN A 549 4.80 16.73 -10.96
C GLN A 549 4.33 15.31 -10.66
N PHE A 550 3.92 14.64 -11.72
CA PHE A 550 3.49 13.27 -11.66
C PHE A 550 4.69 12.30 -11.70
N GLU A 551 4.75 11.38 -10.74
CA GLU A 551 5.78 10.32 -10.71
C GLU A 551 5.15 8.94 -10.92
N VAL A 552 5.60 8.25 -11.96
CA VAL A 552 5.03 6.98 -12.41
C VAL A 552 5.63 5.83 -11.61
N GLY A 553 4.80 5.11 -10.85
CA GLY A 553 5.21 3.94 -10.10
C GLY A 553 5.31 2.68 -10.97
N GLY A 554 6.49 2.05 -10.98
CA GLY A 554 6.72 0.73 -11.58
C GLY A 554 6.59 0.64 -13.11
N ARG A 555 6.72 -0.58 -13.66
CA ARG A 555 6.60 -0.86 -15.11
C ARG A 555 5.16 -0.98 -15.63
N GLY A 556 4.16 -0.97 -14.74
CA GLY A 556 2.79 -1.41 -15.05
C GLY A 556 1.77 -0.32 -15.40
N CYS A 557 2.03 0.97 -15.16
CA CYS A 557 1.02 2.01 -15.40
C CYS A 557 1.14 2.67 -16.80
N ALA A 558 0.70 1.97 -17.85
CA ALA A 558 0.72 2.52 -19.22
C ALA A 558 -0.12 3.80 -19.37
N ARG A 559 -1.34 3.84 -18.79
CA ARG A 559 -2.21 5.03 -18.81
C ARG A 559 -1.62 6.23 -18.07
N CYS A 560 -0.96 5.99 -16.94
CA CYS A 560 -0.22 7.02 -16.23
C CYS A 560 0.91 7.56 -17.09
N ARG A 561 1.69 6.67 -17.73
CA ARG A 561 2.80 7.06 -18.58
C ARG A 561 2.34 7.88 -19.77
N GLU A 562 1.28 7.44 -20.45
CA GLU A 562 0.66 8.17 -21.55
C GLU A 562 0.17 9.56 -21.12
N ALA A 563 -0.48 9.67 -19.95
CA ALA A 563 -0.91 10.96 -19.40
C ALA A 563 0.29 11.85 -19.03
N ALA A 564 1.33 11.28 -18.40
CA ALA A 564 2.56 11.98 -18.05
C ALA A 564 3.28 12.55 -19.30
N GLU A 565 3.29 11.78 -20.39
CA GLU A 565 3.90 12.18 -21.66
C GLU A 565 3.04 13.16 -22.47
N ALA A 566 1.72 13.17 -22.25
CA ALA A 566 0.75 14.04 -22.93
C ALA A 566 0.57 15.43 -22.31
N ASP A 567 1.25 15.75 -21.20
CA ASP A 567 1.16 17.03 -20.49
C ASP A 567 -0.29 17.38 -20.02
N GLU A 568 -1.12 16.36 -19.80
CA GLU A 568 -2.50 16.40 -19.27
C GLU A 568 -2.66 15.32 -18.17
N PRO A 569 -3.58 15.39 -17.19
CA PRO A 569 -4.04 16.50 -16.33
C PRO A 569 -3.10 16.68 -15.09
N PRO A 570 -3.34 17.68 -14.20
CA PRO A 570 -2.51 17.91 -12.99
C PRO A 570 -2.54 16.78 -11.94
N MET A 571 -3.27 15.69 -12.15
CA MET A 571 -3.41 14.59 -11.18
C MET A 571 -3.27 13.22 -11.85
N PRO A 572 -2.79 12.21 -11.10
CA PRO A 572 -2.73 10.83 -11.60
C PRO A 572 -4.10 10.35 -12.07
N PRO A 573 -4.25 9.74 -13.26
CA PRO A 573 -5.48 9.04 -13.59
C PRO A 573 -5.66 7.86 -12.64
N ILE A 574 -6.80 7.83 -11.94
CA ILE A 574 -7.12 6.78 -10.98
C ILE A 574 -7.69 5.60 -11.75
N HIS A 575 -7.02 4.46 -11.65
CA HIS A 575 -7.50 3.21 -12.20
C HIS A 575 -7.00 2.02 -11.37
N PRO A 576 -7.62 0.84 -11.53
CA PRO A 576 -7.23 -0.34 -10.76
C PRO A 576 -5.74 -0.65 -10.94
N GLY A 577 -5.05 -0.86 -9.83
CA GLY A 577 -3.62 -1.20 -9.81
C GLY A 577 -2.66 -0.03 -10.03
N CYS A 578 -3.14 1.21 -10.06
CA CYS A 578 -2.27 2.38 -10.12
C CYS A 578 -1.50 2.57 -8.80
N SER A 579 -0.18 2.69 -8.89
CA SER A 579 0.73 2.99 -7.77
C SER A 579 1.45 4.32 -7.94
N CYS A 580 0.97 5.19 -8.82
CA CYS A 580 1.62 6.45 -9.13
C CYS A 580 1.27 7.50 -8.08
N THR A 581 2.16 8.48 -7.91
CA THR A 581 2.01 9.51 -6.88
C THR A 581 2.40 10.89 -7.40
N LEU A 582 2.22 11.91 -6.57
CA LEU A 582 2.58 13.29 -6.85
C LEU A 582 3.80 13.69 -6.02
N VAL A 583 4.72 14.40 -6.65
CA VAL A 583 5.89 14.97 -5.99
C VAL A 583 5.90 16.49 -6.12
N PRO A 584 6.27 17.23 -5.06
CA PRO A 584 6.48 18.66 -5.16
C PRO A 584 7.74 18.93 -5.98
N VAL A 585 7.64 19.84 -6.96
CA VAL A 585 8.78 20.35 -7.72
C VAL A 585 8.85 21.86 -7.54
N SER A 586 10.06 22.40 -7.48
CA SER A 586 10.24 23.85 -7.33
C SER A 586 9.69 24.56 -8.57
N ALA A 587 8.69 25.42 -8.41
CA ALA A 587 8.16 26.16 -9.53
C ALA A 587 9.22 27.16 -10.03
N PRO A 588 9.41 27.31 -11.36
CA PRO A 588 10.22 28.41 -11.87
C PRO A 588 9.59 29.73 -11.40
N ILE A 589 10.41 30.59 -10.80
CA ILE A 589 9.99 31.94 -10.41
C ILE A 589 9.69 32.68 -11.73
N VAL A 590 8.41 32.93 -12.01
CA VAL A 590 7.94 33.76 -13.15
C VAL A 590 7.79 35.20 -12.70
#